data_AF-A0A7V9RVP9-F1
#
_entry.id   AF-A0A7V9RVP9-F1
#
_cell.length_a   1.000
_cell.length_b   1.000
_cell.length_c   1.000
_cell.angle_alpha   90.00
_cell.angle_beta   90.00
_cell.angle_gamma   90.00
#
_symmetry.space_group_name_H-M   'P 1'
#
loop_
_entity.id
_entity.type
_entity.pdbx_description
1 polymer ?
#
loop_
_entity_poly.entity_id
_entity_poly.type
_entity_poly.pdbx_seq_one_letter_code
_entity_poly.pdbx_strand_id
1 'polypeptide(L)' 'WGAADRFQKPEYATRLRDAIPGATLRMIDAGHFVPWARPAEVTAEVRELAGRAAQAA' A
#
# COMPACT_ATOMS: atom_id res chain seq x y z
N TRP A 1 -1.27 3.15 -0.55
CA TRP A 1 -2.04 3.89 -1.57
C TRP A 1 -1.95 5.38 -1.28
N GLY A 2 -1.94 6.24 -2.30
CA GLY A 2 -1.90 7.69 -2.11
C GLY A 2 -3.26 8.24 -1.68
N ALA A 3 -3.35 8.84 -0.49
CA ALA A 3 -4.60 9.37 0.05
C ALA A 3 -5.21 10.49 -0.82
N ALA A 4 -4.39 11.17 -1.62
CA ALA A 4 -4.80 12.21 -2.55
C ALA A 4 -4.72 11.76 -4.03
N ASP A 5 -4.70 10.45 -4.30
CA ASP A 5 -4.63 9.93 -5.66
C ASP A 5 -5.90 10.27 -6.47
N ARG A 6 -5.74 11.06 -7.53
CA ARG A 6 -6.83 11.47 -8.43
C ARG A 6 -7.02 10.52 -9.62
N PHE A 7 -6.03 9.67 -9.90
CA PHE A 7 -6.07 8.72 -11.01
C PHE A 7 -6.66 7.39 -10.56
N GLN A 8 -6.11 6.80 -9.49
CA GLN A 8 -6.70 5.64 -8.84
C GLN A 8 -7.36 6.08 -7.53
N LYS A 9 -8.68 6.21 -7.56
CA LYS A 9 -9.42 6.80 -6.45
C LYS A 9 -9.24 5.99 -5.14
N PRO A 10 -9.00 6.62 -3.98
CA PRO A 10 -8.75 5.95 -2.70
C PRO A 10 -9.82 4.93 -2.28
N GLU A 11 -11.08 5.13 -2.65
CA GLU A 11 -12.16 4.17 -2.35
C GLU A 11 -11.88 2.79 -2.95
N TYR A 12 -11.20 2.69 -4.10
CA TYR A 12 -10.85 1.41 -4.69
C TYR A 12 -9.79 0.67 -3.89
N ALA A 13 -8.88 1.37 -3.22
CA ALA A 13 -7.89 0.76 -2.33
C ALA A 13 -8.57 -0.03 -1.21
N THR A 14 -9.59 0.58 -0.60
CA THR A 14 -10.37 -0.04 0.48
C THR A 14 -11.16 -1.25 -0.04
N ARG A 15 -11.81 -1.11 -1.20
CA ARG A 15 -12.55 -2.22 -1.83
C ARG A 15 -11.64 -3.41 -2.18
N LEU A 16 -10.43 -3.15 -2.66
CA LEU A 16 -9.45 -4.20 -2.96
C LEU A 16 -8.98 -4.91 -1.70
N ARG A 17 -8.67 -4.18 -0.61
CA ARG A 17 -8.32 -4.78 0.67
C ARG A 17 -9.43 -5.72 1.15
N ASP A 18 -10.68 -5.27 1.11
CA ASP A 18 -11.81 -6.04 1.63
C ASP A 18 -12.12 -7.28 0.78
N ALA A 19 -11.79 -7.24 -0.52
CA ALA A 19 -12.04 -8.34 -1.45
C ALA A 19 -10.93 -9.41 -1.49
N ILE A 20 -9.71 -9.10 -1.03
CA ILE A 20 -8.55 -9.99 -1.14
C ILE A 20 -8.19 -10.56 0.24
N PRO A 21 -8.35 -11.88 0.49
CA PRO A 21 -7.98 -12.49 1.76
C PRO A 21 -6.52 -12.24 2.13
N GLY A 22 -6.29 -11.80 3.36
CA GLY A 22 -4.95 -11.51 3.88
C GLY A 22 -4.32 -10.20 3.37
N ALA A 23 -5.02 -9.41 2.56
CA ALA A 23 -4.53 -8.11 2.13
C ALA A 23 -4.52 -7.09 3.28
N THR A 24 -3.45 -6.32 3.37
CA THR A 24 -3.33 -5.15 4.26
C THR A 24 -3.33 -3.87 3.41
N LEU A 25 -3.78 -2.75 3.99
CA LEU A 25 -3.78 -1.46 3.31
C LEU A 25 -3.21 -0.39 4.23
N ARG A 26 -2.22 0.35 3.73
CA ARG A 26 -1.75 1.62 4.29
C ARG A 26 -2.07 2.77 3.34
N MET A 27 -2.72 3.80 3.88
CA MET A 27 -2.91 5.08 3.20
C MET A 27 -1.73 6.00 3.52
N ILE A 28 -1.13 6.60 2.50
CA ILE A 28 0.04 7.48 2.62
C ILE A 28 -0.36 8.85 2.08
N ASP A 29 0.01 9.93 2.78
CA ASP A 29 -0.26 11.30 2.34
C ASP A 29 0.59 11.66 1.10
N ALA A 30 0.08 11.26 -0.06
CA ALA A 30 0.67 11.40 -1.38
C ALA A 30 -0.41 11.31 -2.47
N GLY A 31 -0.07 11.76 -3.68
CA GLY A 31 -0.85 11.53 -4.90
C GLY A 31 -0.62 10.14 -5.50
N HIS A 32 -0.77 10.03 -6.82
CA HIS A 32 -0.70 8.74 -7.51
C HIS A 32 0.66 8.02 -7.37
N PHE A 33 1.77 8.75 -7.60
CA PHE A 33 3.11 8.17 -7.60
C PHE A 33 3.74 8.12 -6.20
N VAL A 34 3.14 7.32 -5.31
CA VAL A 34 3.59 7.16 -3.91
C VAL A 34 5.08 6.75 -3.79
N PRO A 35 5.62 5.82 -4.60
CA PRO A 35 7.04 5.46 -4.49
C PRO A 35 8.00 6.62 -4.78
N TRP A 36 7.58 7.61 -5.57
CA TRP A 36 8.36 8.82 -5.82
C TRP A 36 8.19 9.87 -4.73
N ALA A 37 6.96 10.05 -4.25
CA ALA A 37 6.65 11.08 -3.26
C ALA A 37 7.09 10.72 -1.83
N ARG A 38 7.03 9.43 -1.48
CA ARG A 38 7.29 8.88 -0.14
C ARG A 38 8.08 7.55 -0.21
N PRO A 39 9.28 7.54 -0.80
CA PRO A 39 10.05 6.31 -1.04
C PRO A 39 10.37 5.54 0.23
N ALA A 40 10.66 6.23 1.34
CA ALA A 40 10.99 5.60 2.62
C ALA A 40 9.80 4.82 3.20
N GLU A 41 8.59 5.38 3.13
CA GLU A 41 7.38 4.70 3.61
C GLU A 41 7.07 3.47 2.76
N VAL A 42 7.14 3.59 1.43
CA VAL A 42 6.95 2.43 0.53
C VAL A 42 7.99 1.34 0.79
N THR A 43 9.25 1.73 1.00
CA THR A 43 10.34 0.78 1.32
C THR A 43 10.06 0.04 2.62
N ALA A 44 9.55 0.71 3.65
CA ALA A 44 9.21 0.08 4.92
C ALA A 44 8.12 -0.99 4.74
N GLU A 45 7.04 -0.68 4.03
CA GLU A 45 5.93 -1.62 3.77
C GLU A 45 6.39 -2.86 2.97
N VAL A 46 7.27 -2.66 1.98
CA VAL A 46 7.83 -3.77 1.19
C VAL A 46 8.70 -4.69 2.05
N ARG A 47 9.53 -4.12 2.93
CA ARG A 47 10.37 -4.90 3.86
C ARG A 47 9.50 -5.68 4.86
N GLU A 48 8.45 -5.06 5.37
CA GLU A 48 7.52 -5.72 6.29
C GLU A 48 6.80 -6.90 5.61
N LEU A 49 6.31 -6.70 4.38
CA LEU A 49 5.71 -7.76 3.59
C LEU A 49 6.67 -8.93 3.35
N ALA A 50 7.91 -8.64 2.94
CA ALA A 50 8.94 -9.66 2.73
C ALA A 50 9.26 -10.43 4.02
N GLY A 51 9.32 -9.73 5.16
CA GLY A 51 9.52 -10.35 6.47
C GLY A 51 8.40 -11.33 6.85
N ARG A 52 7.14 -10.98 6.60
CA ARG A 52 5.99 -11.90 6.82
C ARG A 52 6.05 -13.12 5.92
N ALA A 53 6.36 -12.91 4.63
CA ALA A 53 6.44 -14.01 3.67
C ALA A 53 7.54 -15.02 4.05
N ALA A 54 8.70 -14.53 4.53
CA ALA A 54 9.79 -15.39 4.97
C ALA A 54 9.47 -16.20 6.24
N GLN A 55 8.56 -15.72 7.09
CA GLN A 55 8.11 -16.44 8.30
C GLN A 55 7.02 -17.48 8.02
N ALA A 56 6.34 -17.37 6.87
CA ALA A 56 5.26 -18.27 6.46
C ALA A 56 5.73 -19.43 5.58
N ALA A 57 7.02 -19.46 5.19
CA ALA A 57 7.66 -20.50 4.39
C ALA A 57 8.38 -21.52 5.29
#